data_AF-A0A7T4A0M1-F1
#
_entry.id   AF-A0A7T4A0M1-F1
#
_cell.length_a   1.000
_cell.length_b   1.000
_cell.length_c   1.000
_cell.angle_alpha   90.00
_cell.angle_beta   90.00
_cell.angle_gamma   90.00
#
_symmetry.space_group_name_H-M   'P 1'
#
loop_
_entity.id
_entity.type
_entity.pdbx_description
1 polymer ?
#
loop_
_entity_poly.entity_id
_entity_poly.type
_entity_poly.pdbx_seq_one_letter_code
_entity_poly.pdbx_strand_id
1 'polypeptide(L)'
;MGHARRTRPSAACRVRGPPRLRHVEGVHVPPALIRRISLCLLVAAPAVVVRIAGIEIAPVIELVLFGAAIVAAAFLLAWAAEAAQKDIAGALAIALLALIAVLPEYAVDLYYAYRSGSDPQYLHFAAANMTGSNRLLLGFGWPLVVIIALLVAYRVSKRTGGPVNRALQLSGESRMDIGFLVILALIAFIIPLIGSIPLWFGIGLIVIFGLYLWRAGQGADNSDEEFVGAAALIVSMPTRARRITVVAMFIVSAAIILTSAEPFAEALVASGSTLGIDSYFLVQWLAPLASESPEFIIAAMFALRGLGGAAIATLIASKVNQWSLLVGSLPVAHFLGGGDTMLPLDARQVEEFTLTATQTILGVAIILALRFHWIPAVGLAALFGIQFFVTDTTGRYVLSAIQVVLAIIFLILHRKDIIPTLAAPFRRTTQLTAAAAERTDPAEAEATTGPRA
;
A
#
# COMPACT_ATOMS: atom_id res chain seq x y z
N MET A 1 -8.91 83.30 8.55
CA MET A 1 -9.22 83.76 9.93
C MET A 1 -10.46 83.02 10.42
N GLY A 2 -10.44 82.46 11.63
CA GLY A 2 -11.66 82.00 12.32
C GLY A 2 -11.76 80.49 12.56
N HIS A 3 -11.09 80.03 13.62
CA HIS A 3 -11.09 78.69 14.17
C HIS A 3 -12.35 78.37 15.02
N ALA A 4 -12.63 77.06 15.13
CA ALA A 4 -13.12 76.32 16.30
C ALA A 4 -14.62 76.33 16.68
N ARG A 5 -15.22 75.13 16.74
CA ARG A 5 -15.30 74.30 17.96
C ARG A 5 -15.82 72.89 17.62
N ARG A 6 -14.99 71.87 17.88
CA ARG A 6 -15.40 70.44 17.93
C ARG A 6 -15.95 70.14 19.31
N THR A 7 -17.17 69.68 19.40
CA THR A 7 -17.77 69.08 20.60
C THR A 7 -17.42 67.58 20.66
N ARG A 8 -16.82 67.14 21.77
CA ARG A 8 -16.60 65.72 22.08
C ARG A 8 -17.88 65.12 22.67
N PRO A 9 -18.27 63.87 22.33
CA PRO A 9 -19.17 63.11 23.16
C PRO A 9 -18.39 62.28 24.21
N SER A 10 -19.01 62.27 25.39
CA SER A 10 -18.76 61.54 26.62
C SER A 10 -18.15 60.13 26.50
N ALA A 11 -17.23 59.84 27.42
CA ALA A 11 -16.71 58.51 27.70
C ALA A 11 -17.80 57.60 28.30
N ALA A 12 -18.23 56.61 27.52
CA ALA A 12 -19.05 55.51 28.03
C ALA A 12 -18.14 54.50 28.77
N CYS A 13 -18.45 54.30 30.05
CA CYS A 13 -17.85 53.31 30.93
C CYS A 13 -18.01 51.89 30.35
N ARG A 14 -16.93 51.28 29.85
CA ARG A 14 -16.91 49.84 29.52
C ARG A 14 -16.80 49.04 30.82
N VAL A 15 -17.94 48.53 31.28
CA VAL A 15 -17.99 47.48 32.30
C VAL A 15 -17.30 46.24 31.71
N ARG A 16 -16.10 45.90 32.22
CA ARG A 16 -15.45 44.61 31.96
C ARG A 16 -16.28 43.52 32.63
N GLY A 17 -17.03 42.75 31.84
CA GLY A 17 -17.59 41.49 32.30
C GLY A 17 -16.48 40.52 32.73
N PRO A 18 -16.77 39.59 33.67
CA PRO A 18 -15.78 38.63 34.14
C PRO A 18 -15.27 37.77 32.97
N PRO A 19 -14.03 37.27 33.02
CA PRO A 19 -13.50 36.40 31.99
C PRO A 19 -14.41 35.18 31.86
N ARG A 20 -14.96 34.96 30.67
CA ARG A 20 -15.64 33.70 30.35
C ARG A 20 -14.62 32.58 30.59
N LEU A 21 -14.84 31.79 31.64
CA LEU A 21 -14.21 30.49 31.80
C LEU A 21 -14.49 29.73 30.52
N ARG A 22 -13.46 29.51 29.69
CA ARG A 22 -13.55 28.53 28.61
C ARG A 22 -13.87 27.21 29.31
N HIS A 23 -15.08 26.72 29.12
CA HIS A 23 -15.34 25.30 29.34
C HIS A 23 -14.29 24.55 28.52
N VAL A 24 -13.35 23.93 29.22
CA VAL A 24 -12.54 22.87 28.63
C VAL A 24 -13.54 21.76 28.40
N GLU A 25 -14.16 21.74 27.22
CA GLU A 25 -14.88 20.56 26.76
C GLU A 25 -13.93 19.38 26.96
N GLY A 26 -14.31 18.46 27.84
CA GLY A 26 -13.53 17.26 28.08
C GLY A 26 -13.26 16.60 26.74
N VAL A 27 -12.01 16.21 26.51
CA VAL A 27 -11.63 15.46 25.31
C VAL A 27 -12.42 14.16 25.31
N HIS A 28 -13.52 14.10 24.57
CA HIS A 28 -14.36 12.92 24.49
C HIS A 28 -13.90 12.07 23.31
N VAL A 29 -13.13 11.03 23.59
CA VAL A 29 -12.74 10.04 22.58
C VAL A 29 -13.95 9.15 22.29
N PRO A 30 -14.36 8.94 21.03
CA PRO A 30 -15.53 8.13 20.71
C PRO A 30 -15.44 6.71 21.31
N PRO A 31 -16.47 6.20 22.02
CA PRO A 31 -16.41 4.87 22.66
C PRO A 31 -16.14 3.73 21.68
N ALA A 32 -16.63 3.84 20.45
CA ALA A 32 -16.38 2.87 19.39
C ALA A 32 -14.89 2.82 18.99
N LEU A 33 -14.19 3.95 19.03
CA LEU A 33 -12.75 4.02 18.76
C LEU A 33 -11.96 3.39 19.91
N ILE A 34 -12.30 3.69 21.16
CA ILE A 34 -11.67 3.09 22.34
C ILE A 34 -11.78 1.57 22.28
N ARG A 35 -12.97 1.02 21.95
CA ARG A 35 -13.17 -0.43 21.84
C ARG A 35 -12.28 -1.04 20.75
N ARG A 36 -12.17 -0.41 19.58
CA ARG A 36 -11.32 -0.89 18.47
C ARG A 36 -9.84 -0.88 18.85
N ILE A 37 -9.37 0.22 19.43
CA ILE A 37 -7.99 0.35 19.89
C ILE A 37 -7.70 -0.69 20.98
N SER A 38 -8.57 -0.81 21.98
CA SER A 38 -8.41 -1.76 23.07
C SER A 38 -8.37 -3.19 22.56
N LEU A 39 -9.19 -3.55 21.57
CA LEU A 39 -9.16 -4.87 20.95
C LEU A 39 -7.79 -5.15 20.29
N CYS A 40 -7.27 -4.24 19.47
CA CYS A 40 -5.95 -4.40 18.86
C CYS A 40 -4.85 -4.53 19.92
N LEU A 41 -4.89 -3.71 20.97
CA LEU A 41 -3.91 -3.76 22.06
C LEU A 41 -4.01 -5.06 22.86
N LEU A 42 -5.22 -5.58 23.10
CA LEU A 42 -5.42 -6.86 23.77
C LEU A 42 -4.90 -8.03 22.94
N VAL A 43 -5.04 -7.97 21.61
CA VAL A 43 -4.47 -8.98 20.70
C VAL A 43 -2.94 -8.91 20.67
N ALA A 44 -2.36 -7.72 20.70
CA ALA A 44 -0.90 -7.54 20.66
C ALA A 44 -0.20 -7.75 22.02
N ALA A 45 -0.91 -7.52 23.14
CA ALA A 45 -0.33 -7.55 24.48
C ALA A 45 0.39 -8.88 24.82
N PRO A 46 -0.16 -10.07 24.52
CA PRO A 46 0.54 -11.34 24.77
C PRO A 46 1.93 -11.42 24.13
N ALA A 47 2.06 -10.99 22.87
CA ALA A 47 3.34 -10.99 22.16
C ALA A 47 4.36 -10.05 22.83
N VAL A 48 3.92 -8.86 23.21
CA VAL A 48 4.77 -7.88 23.92
C VAL A 48 5.21 -8.41 25.28
N VAL A 49 4.31 -9.04 26.03
CA VAL A 49 4.63 -9.65 27.33
C VAL A 49 5.65 -10.78 27.18
N VAL A 50 5.43 -11.69 26.23
CA VAL A 50 6.36 -12.79 25.94
C VAL A 50 7.75 -12.26 25.56
N ARG A 51 7.80 -11.25 24.68
CA ARG A 51 9.06 -10.61 24.25
C ARG A 51 9.81 -9.93 25.39
N ILE A 52 9.13 -9.18 26.24
CA ILE A 52 9.76 -8.45 27.36
C ILE A 52 10.19 -9.41 28.48
N ALA A 53 9.38 -10.44 28.75
CA ALA A 53 9.68 -11.41 29.79
C ALA A 53 10.72 -12.46 29.37
N GLY A 54 11.07 -12.54 28.08
CA GLY A 54 12.00 -13.54 27.56
C GLY A 54 11.47 -14.97 27.69
N ILE A 55 10.16 -15.15 27.55
CA ILE A 55 9.52 -16.47 27.68
C ILE A 55 9.70 -17.21 26.35
N GLU A 56 10.37 -18.35 26.37
CA GLU A 56 10.47 -19.23 25.21
C GLU A 56 9.21 -20.10 25.12
N ILE A 57 8.55 -20.11 23.96
CA ILE A 57 7.39 -20.97 23.68
C ILE A 57 7.59 -21.72 22.37
N ALA A 58 6.71 -22.67 22.05
CA ALA A 58 6.85 -23.47 20.84
C ALA A 58 6.79 -22.58 19.57
N PRO A 59 7.61 -22.84 18.53
CA PRO A 59 7.71 -21.98 17.34
C PRO A 59 6.38 -21.64 16.68
N VAL A 60 5.47 -22.62 16.57
CA VAL A 60 4.15 -22.41 15.97
C VAL A 60 3.29 -21.45 16.80
N ILE A 61 3.44 -21.47 18.12
CA ILE A 61 2.74 -20.54 19.02
C ILE A 61 3.37 -19.15 18.90
N GLU A 62 4.71 -19.04 18.87
CA GLU A 62 5.39 -17.76 18.64
C GLU A 62 4.94 -17.12 17.32
N LEU A 63 4.91 -17.92 16.25
CA LEU A 63 4.48 -17.49 14.92
C LEU A 63 3.08 -16.88 14.95
N VAL A 64 2.11 -17.57 15.55
CA VAL A 64 0.73 -17.08 15.67
C VAL A 64 0.66 -15.84 16.57
N LEU A 65 1.39 -15.84 17.69
CA LEU A 65 1.37 -14.79 18.68
C LEU A 65 1.92 -13.46 18.13
N PHE A 66 3.14 -13.50 17.57
CA PHE A 66 3.80 -12.33 17.00
C PHE A 66 3.14 -11.90 15.68
N GLY A 67 2.68 -12.85 14.86
CA GLY A 67 1.91 -12.56 13.65
C GLY A 67 0.61 -11.81 13.97
N ALA A 68 -0.14 -12.26 14.99
CA ALA A 68 -1.36 -11.57 15.42
C ALA A 68 -1.07 -10.16 15.96
N ALA A 69 0.05 -9.96 16.66
CA ALA A 69 0.47 -8.65 17.13
C ALA A 69 0.83 -7.70 15.98
N ILE A 70 1.53 -8.20 14.96
CA ILE A 70 1.85 -7.45 13.74
C ILE A 70 0.56 -7.02 13.02
N VAL A 71 -0.37 -7.96 12.80
CA VAL A 71 -1.68 -7.66 12.16
C VAL A 71 -2.46 -6.61 12.97
N ALA A 72 -2.53 -6.77 14.29
CA ALA A 72 -3.24 -5.84 15.16
C ALA A 72 -2.63 -4.43 15.14
N ALA A 73 -1.30 -4.33 15.19
CA ALA A 73 -0.57 -3.08 15.08
C ALA A 73 -0.74 -2.42 13.71
N ALA A 74 -0.74 -3.21 12.64
CA ALA A 74 -0.93 -2.72 11.29
C ALA A 74 -2.34 -2.14 11.05
N PHE A 75 -3.40 -2.66 11.68
CA PHE A 75 -4.72 -2.02 11.68
C PHE A 75 -4.72 -0.66 12.38
N LEU A 76 -4.09 -0.56 13.57
CA LEU A 76 -3.92 0.71 14.28
C LEU A 76 -3.16 1.72 13.41
N LEU A 77 -2.08 1.25 12.78
CA LEU A 77 -1.23 2.03 11.91
C LEU A 77 -1.99 2.57 10.70
N ALA A 78 -2.78 1.72 10.03
CA ALA A 78 -3.58 2.11 8.88
C ALA A 78 -4.65 3.16 9.25
N TRP A 79 -5.36 2.99 10.37
CA TRP A 79 -6.34 3.98 10.83
C TRP A 79 -5.69 5.31 11.21
N ALA A 80 -4.52 5.27 11.85
CA ALA A 80 -3.75 6.47 12.18
C ALA A 80 -3.29 7.20 10.92
N ALA A 81 -2.80 6.45 9.93
CA ALA A 81 -2.28 6.99 8.69
C ALA A 81 -3.38 7.57 7.78
N GLU A 82 -4.54 6.90 7.67
CA GLU A 82 -5.71 7.45 7.00
C GLU A 82 -6.17 8.75 7.70
N ALA A 83 -6.32 8.74 9.03
CA ALA A 83 -6.72 9.95 9.76
C ALA A 83 -5.70 11.09 9.70
N ALA A 84 -4.41 10.78 9.56
CA ALA A 84 -3.34 11.77 9.45
C ALA A 84 -3.45 12.62 8.17
N GLN A 85 -4.06 12.10 7.12
CA GLN A 85 -4.27 12.85 5.86
C GLN A 85 -5.03 14.16 6.11
N LYS A 86 -5.93 14.18 7.10
CA LYS A 86 -6.69 15.41 7.44
C LYS A 86 -5.81 16.57 7.90
N ASP A 87 -4.67 16.27 8.52
CA ASP A 87 -3.80 17.27 9.17
C ASP A 87 -2.51 17.57 8.40
N ILE A 88 -2.22 16.84 7.32
CA ILE A 88 -0.97 16.91 6.56
C ILE A 88 -1.26 17.37 5.14
N ALA A 89 -0.39 18.20 4.56
CA ALA A 89 -0.51 18.60 3.15
C ALA A 89 -0.50 17.37 2.24
N GLY A 90 -1.42 17.29 1.26
CA GLY A 90 -1.71 16.09 0.48
C GLY A 90 -0.47 15.35 -0.04
N ALA A 91 0.53 16.10 -0.50
CA ALA A 91 1.81 15.56 -0.94
C ALA A 91 2.55 14.69 0.08
N LEU A 92 2.72 15.25 1.28
CA LEU A 92 3.42 14.59 2.37
C LEU A 92 2.55 13.48 2.96
N ALA A 93 1.23 13.65 2.94
CA ALA A 93 0.27 12.66 3.42
C ALA A 93 0.32 11.37 2.58
N ILE A 94 0.30 11.48 1.25
CA ILE A 94 0.40 10.33 0.33
C ILE A 94 1.73 9.60 0.54
N ALA A 95 2.83 10.35 0.61
CA ALA A 95 4.16 9.78 0.77
C ALA A 95 4.34 9.02 2.08
N LEU A 96 3.93 9.62 3.19
CA LEU A 96 3.99 8.98 4.50
C LEU A 96 3.02 7.81 4.59
N LEU A 97 1.80 7.93 4.05
CA LEU A 97 0.83 6.83 4.07
C LEU A 97 1.34 5.63 3.27
N ALA A 98 1.87 5.85 2.07
CA ALA A 98 2.38 4.78 1.22
C ALA A 98 3.55 4.03 1.87
N LEU A 99 4.44 4.74 2.56
CA LEU A 99 5.55 4.13 3.31
C LEU A 99 5.06 3.36 4.54
N ILE A 100 4.16 3.99 5.31
CA ILE A 100 3.79 3.48 6.63
C ILE A 100 2.78 2.32 6.54
N ALA A 101 1.89 2.32 5.52
CA ALA A 101 0.86 1.28 5.37
C ALA A 101 1.44 -0.14 5.23
N VAL A 102 2.63 -0.25 4.64
CA VAL A 102 3.35 -1.51 4.42
C VAL A 102 4.51 -1.72 5.39
N LEU A 103 4.62 -0.90 6.44
CA LEU A 103 5.69 -1.00 7.45
C LEU A 103 5.90 -2.42 8.02
N PRO A 104 4.84 -3.21 8.32
CA PRO A 104 4.99 -4.61 8.72
C PRO A 104 5.84 -5.44 7.75
N GLU A 105 5.60 -5.27 6.46
CA GLU A 105 6.33 -5.98 5.40
C GLU A 105 7.80 -5.56 5.41
N TYR A 106 8.09 -4.26 5.47
CA TYR A 106 9.46 -3.76 5.58
C TYR A 106 10.17 -4.30 6.81
N ALA A 107 9.49 -4.39 7.96
CA ALA A 107 10.13 -4.84 9.19
C ALA A 107 10.60 -6.30 9.08
N VAL A 108 9.81 -7.17 8.45
CA VAL A 108 10.14 -8.59 8.24
C VAL A 108 11.19 -8.75 7.15
N ASP A 109 11.02 -8.07 6.01
CA ASP A 109 11.91 -8.22 4.85
C ASP A 109 13.31 -7.65 5.11
N LEU A 110 13.37 -6.47 5.73
CA LEU A 110 14.63 -5.83 6.11
C LEU A 110 15.34 -6.58 7.22
N TYR A 111 14.61 -7.28 8.10
CA TYR A 111 15.22 -8.17 9.07
C TYR A 111 15.99 -9.29 8.36
N TYR A 112 15.35 -10.02 7.43
CA TYR A 112 16.04 -11.07 6.67
C TYR A 112 17.24 -10.51 5.89
N ALA A 113 17.06 -9.37 5.22
CA ALA A 113 18.12 -8.74 4.46
C ALA A 113 19.29 -8.31 5.36
N TYR A 114 19.03 -7.67 6.50
CA TYR A 114 20.06 -7.29 7.47
C TYR A 114 20.80 -8.52 8.02
N ARG A 115 20.08 -9.55 8.44
CA ARG A 115 20.68 -10.79 8.94
C ARG A 115 21.53 -11.47 7.87
N SER A 116 21.13 -11.41 6.61
CA SER A 116 21.88 -12.01 5.50
C SER A 116 23.29 -11.44 5.31
N GLY A 117 23.56 -10.24 5.83
CA GLY A 117 24.89 -9.63 5.80
C GLY A 117 25.92 -10.34 6.69
N SER A 118 25.45 -10.94 7.79
CA SER A 118 26.29 -11.68 8.74
C SER A 118 26.08 -13.19 8.70
N ASP A 119 24.90 -13.63 8.24
CA ASP A 119 24.52 -15.04 8.10
C ASP A 119 23.93 -15.32 6.72
N PRO A 120 24.70 -15.90 5.78
CA PRO A 120 24.26 -16.15 4.42
C PRO A 120 22.99 -17.02 4.29
N GLN A 121 22.60 -17.79 5.32
CA GLN A 121 21.38 -18.60 5.28
C GLN A 121 20.11 -17.75 5.10
N TYR A 122 20.12 -16.51 5.59
CA TYR A 122 18.99 -15.59 5.54
C TYR A 122 18.79 -14.97 4.16
N LEU A 123 19.77 -15.10 3.27
CA LEU A 123 19.74 -14.48 1.95
C LEU A 123 18.56 -15.00 1.11
N HIS A 124 18.30 -16.30 1.18
CA HIS A 124 17.17 -16.93 0.48
C HIS A 124 15.82 -16.40 0.97
N PHE A 125 15.71 -16.10 2.27
CA PHE A 125 14.47 -15.62 2.88
C PHE A 125 14.13 -14.18 2.50
N ALA A 126 15.12 -13.29 2.39
CA ALA A 126 14.89 -11.91 1.96
C ALA A 126 14.29 -11.85 0.55
N ALA A 127 14.86 -12.58 -0.41
CA ALA A 127 14.29 -12.63 -1.76
C ALA A 127 12.94 -13.38 -1.81
N ALA A 128 12.79 -14.45 -1.01
CA ALA A 128 11.55 -15.22 -0.95
C ALA A 128 10.39 -14.34 -0.49
N ASN A 129 10.55 -13.66 0.65
CA ASN A 129 9.55 -12.77 1.21
C ASN A 129 9.20 -11.64 0.22
N MET A 130 10.22 -10.93 -0.28
CA MET A 130 10.06 -9.83 -1.22
C MET A 130 9.31 -10.22 -2.52
N THR A 131 9.71 -11.33 -3.16
CA THR A 131 9.03 -11.82 -4.38
C THR A 131 7.65 -12.41 -4.08
N GLY A 132 7.46 -12.95 -2.88
CA GLY A 132 6.21 -13.43 -2.33
C GLY A 132 5.17 -12.34 -2.19
N SER A 133 5.47 -11.29 -1.42
CA SER A 133 4.59 -10.13 -1.22
C SER A 133 4.18 -9.49 -2.55
N ASN A 134 5.17 -9.27 -3.42
CA ASN A 134 4.93 -8.64 -4.71
C ASN A 134 4.01 -9.44 -5.64
N ARG A 135 4.06 -10.78 -5.57
CA ARG A 135 3.17 -11.65 -6.34
C ARG A 135 1.83 -11.85 -5.65
N LEU A 136 1.78 -11.83 -4.31
CA LEU A 136 0.54 -11.90 -3.55
C LEU A 136 -0.33 -10.65 -3.79
N LEU A 137 0.28 -9.46 -3.74
CA LEU A 137 -0.42 -8.19 -4.01
C LEU A 137 -1.06 -8.16 -5.40
N LEU A 138 -0.30 -8.51 -6.44
CA LEU A 138 -0.77 -8.47 -7.83
C LEU A 138 -1.63 -9.69 -8.19
N GLY A 139 -1.21 -10.88 -7.79
CA GLY A 139 -1.85 -12.16 -8.14
C GLY A 139 -3.09 -12.48 -7.31
N PHE A 140 -3.20 -11.98 -6.09
CA PHE A 140 -4.37 -12.18 -5.22
C PHE A 140 -5.07 -10.87 -4.88
N GLY A 141 -4.34 -9.87 -4.36
CA GLY A 141 -4.92 -8.62 -3.88
C GLY A 141 -5.70 -7.86 -4.96
N TRP A 142 -5.08 -7.63 -6.11
CA TRP A 142 -5.72 -6.94 -7.24
C TRP A 142 -6.97 -7.69 -7.74
N PRO A 143 -6.91 -9.00 -8.10
CA PRO A 143 -8.09 -9.76 -8.46
C PRO A 143 -9.20 -9.74 -7.43
N LEU A 144 -8.88 -9.90 -6.14
CA LEU A 144 -9.85 -9.89 -5.06
C LEU A 144 -10.67 -8.58 -5.07
N VAL A 145 -9.99 -7.45 -5.11
CA VAL A 145 -10.62 -6.12 -5.08
C VAL A 145 -11.45 -5.86 -6.36
N VAL A 146 -10.92 -6.20 -7.54
CA VAL A 146 -11.65 -6.06 -8.81
C VAL A 146 -12.91 -6.92 -8.82
N ILE A 147 -12.79 -8.18 -8.38
CA ILE A 147 -13.91 -9.12 -8.31
C ILE A 147 -14.99 -8.59 -7.38
N ILE A 148 -14.63 -8.15 -6.17
CA ILE A 148 -15.57 -7.57 -5.22
C ILE A 148 -16.26 -6.35 -5.83
N ALA A 149 -15.50 -5.41 -6.39
CA ALA A 149 -16.03 -4.17 -6.96
C ALA A 149 -17.03 -4.45 -8.11
N LEU A 150 -16.71 -5.39 -9.00
CA LEU A 150 -17.58 -5.77 -10.11
C LEU A 150 -18.83 -6.52 -9.64
N LEU A 151 -18.74 -7.37 -8.60
CA LEU A 151 -19.91 -8.02 -8.00
C LEU A 151 -20.84 -7.01 -7.33
N VAL A 152 -20.30 -6.00 -6.65
CA VAL A 152 -21.08 -4.90 -6.07
C VAL A 152 -21.77 -4.10 -7.17
N ALA A 153 -21.04 -3.69 -8.20
CA ALA A 153 -21.60 -2.96 -9.34
C ALA A 153 -22.71 -3.76 -10.04
N TYR A 154 -22.51 -5.06 -10.25
CA TYR A 154 -23.52 -5.96 -10.81
C TYR A 154 -24.79 -6.03 -9.94
N ARG A 155 -24.66 -6.16 -8.62
CA ARG A 155 -25.81 -6.20 -7.69
C ARG A 155 -26.60 -4.89 -7.70
N VAL A 156 -25.92 -3.75 -7.78
CA VAL A 156 -26.57 -2.43 -7.87
C VAL A 156 -27.30 -2.29 -9.20
N SER A 157 -26.65 -2.59 -10.33
CA SER A 157 -27.26 -2.57 -11.66
C SER A 157 -28.51 -3.46 -11.75
N LYS A 158 -28.47 -4.67 -11.18
CA LYS A 158 -29.64 -5.56 -11.13
C LYS A 158 -30.81 -4.97 -10.33
N ARG A 159 -30.55 -4.19 -9.29
CA ARG A 159 -31.58 -3.54 -8.46
C ARG A 159 -32.16 -2.29 -9.12
N THR A 160 -31.33 -1.51 -9.82
CA THR A 160 -31.73 -0.25 -10.43
C THR A 160 -32.16 -0.37 -11.89
N GLY A 161 -32.00 -1.56 -12.51
CA GLY A 161 -32.20 -1.75 -13.95
C GLY A 161 -31.14 -1.05 -14.82
N GLY A 162 -30.03 -0.61 -14.22
CA GLY A 162 -28.95 0.09 -14.91
C GLY A 162 -28.00 -0.82 -15.69
N PRO A 163 -27.05 -0.26 -16.47
CA PRO A 163 -26.12 -1.04 -17.28
C PRO A 163 -25.14 -1.86 -16.42
N VAL A 164 -24.79 -3.07 -16.90
CA VAL A 164 -23.81 -3.96 -16.24
C VAL A 164 -22.40 -3.62 -16.70
N ASN A 165 -21.61 -3.00 -15.83
CA ASN A 165 -20.19 -2.75 -16.09
C ASN A 165 -19.38 -4.04 -15.94
N ARG A 166 -18.63 -4.41 -17.01
CA ARG A 166 -17.75 -5.59 -17.03
C ARG A 166 -16.28 -5.28 -16.71
N ALA A 167 -15.98 -4.01 -16.51
CA ALA A 167 -14.65 -3.52 -16.20
C ALA A 167 -14.72 -2.46 -15.11
N LEU A 168 -13.77 -2.54 -14.18
CA LEU A 168 -13.52 -1.49 -13.22
C LEU A 168 -12.76 -0.37 -13.92
N GLN A 169 -13.30 0.85 -13.90
CA GLN A 169 -12.62 2.01 -14.46
C GLN A 169 -11.62 2.56 -13.44
N LEU A 170 -10.41 2.84 -13.91
CA LEU A 170 -9.35 3.50 -13.15
C LEU A 170 -9.40 5.00 -13.43
N SER A 171 -9.06 5.82 -12.43
CA SER A 171 -8.98 7.27 -12.61
C SER A 171 -7.82 7.62 -13.56
N GLY A 172 -7.91 8.78 -14.21
CA GLY A 172 -6.81 9.30 -15.03
C GLY A 172 -5.52 9.51 -14.23
N GLU A 173 -5.65 9.76 -12.93
CA GLU A 173 -4.54 9.92 -11.98
C GLU A 173 -3.71 8.64 -11.84
N SER A 174 -4.36 7.46 -11.86
CA SER A 174 -3.67 6.16 -11.79
C SER A 174 -2.66 5.97 -12.94
N ARG A 175 -2.80 6.70 -14.05
CA ARG A 175 -1.88 6.60 -15.19
C ARG A 175 -0.45 7.00 -14.80
N MET A 176 -0.27 7.92 -13.84
CA MET A 176 1.05 8.27 -13.33
C MET A 176 1.69 7.09 -12.58
N ASP A 177 0.94 6.47 -11.65
CA ASP A 177 1.43 5.31 -10.89
C ASP A 177 1.78 4.15 -11.84
N ILE A 178 0.91 3.87 -12.81
CA ILE A 178 1.15 2.84 -13.83
C ILE A 178 2.40 3.18 -14.66
N GLY A 179 2.61 4.45 -15.01
CA GLY A 179 3.80 4.88 -15.74
C GLY A 179 5.10 4.61 -14.99
N PHE A 180 5.15 4.92 -13.68
CA PHE A 180 6.28 4.52 -12.83
C PHE A 180 6.43 3.01 -12.74
N LEU A 181 5.31 2.29 -12.62
CA LEU A 181 5.32 0.83 -12.57
C LEU A 181 5.84 0.19 -13.87
N VAL A 182 5.56 0.77 -15.05
CA VAL A 182 6.15 0.33 -16.32
C VAL A 182 7.67 0.47 -16.27
N ILE A 183 8.18 1.63 -15.82
CA ILE A 183 9.63 1.89 -15.73
C ILE A 183 10.28 0.88 -14.79
N LEU A 184 9.71 0.69 -13.59
CA LEU A 184 10.21 -0.27 -12.61
C LEU A 184 10.13 -1.72 -13.11
N ALA A 185 9.06 -2.09 -13.81
CA ALA A 185 8.89 -3.42 -14.37
C ALA A 185 10.00 -3.74 -15.40
N LEU A 186 10.38 -2.77 -16.23
CA LEU A 186 11.46 -2.96 -17.21
C LEU A 186 12.85 -3.00 -16.54
N ILE A 187 13.11 -2.07 -15.62
CA ILE A 187 14.40 -2.00 -14.91
C ILE A 187 14.63 -3.26 -14.06
N ALA A 188 13.59 -3.84 -13.48
CA ALA A 188 13.71 -5.02 -12.62
C ALA A 188 14.27 -6.27 -13.32
N PHE A 189 14.23 -6.37 -14.67
CA PHE A 189 14.88 -7.47 -15.40
C PHE A 189 16.40 -7.45 -15.30
N ILE A 190 17.00 -6.33 -14.88
CA ILE A 190 18.43 -6.24 -14.59
C ILE A 190 18.81 -7.20 -13.44
N ILE A 191 17.92 -7.39 -12.45
CA ILE A 191 18.17 -8.24 -11.28
C ILE A 191 18.43 -9.71 -11.68
N PRO A 192 17.51 -10.42 -12.35
CA PRO A 192 17.76 -11.80 -12.75
C PRO A 192 18.85 -11.94 -13.82
N LEU A 193 19.09 -10.90 -14.63
CA LEU A 193 20.15 -10.92 -15.64
C LEU A 193 21.55 -10.87 -15.01
N ILE A 194 21.71 -10.10 -13.92
CA ILE A 194 22.97 -9.99 -13.19
C ILE A 194 23.12 -11.13 -12.15
N GLY A 195 22.01 -11.66 -11.63
CA GLY A 195 22.04 -12.65 -10.54
C GLY A 195 22.42 -12.06 -9.18
N SER A 196 22.30 -10.74 -9.02
CA SER A 196 22.48 -10.04 -7.75
C SER A 196 21.75 -8.69 -7.78
N ILE A 197 21.56 -8.09 -6.60
CA ILE A 197 21.07 -6.71 -6.46
C ILE A 197 22.22 -5.85 -5.93
N PRO A 198 22.90 -5.08 -6.79
CA PRO A 198 23.95 -4.17 -6.35
C PRO A 198 23.40 -3.02 -5.48
N LEU A 199 24.18 -2.54 -4.51
CA LEU A 199 23.82 -1.44 -3.63
C LEU A 199 23.51 -0.15 -4.41
N TRP A 200 24.30 0.17 -5.43
CA TRP A 200 24.05 1.35 -6.28
C TRP A 200 22.72 1.24 -7.02
N PHE A 201 22.34 0.02 -7.44
CA PHE A 201 21.07 -0.23 -8.11
C PHE A 201 19.92 -0.08 -7.11
N GLY A 202 20.08 -0.60 -5.89
CA GLY A 202 19.10 -0.42 -4.83
C GLY A 202 18.90 1.06 -4.46
N ILE A 203 19.97 1.84 -4.32
CA ILE A 203 19.90 3.30 -4.13
C ILE A 203 19.17 3.96 -5.31
N GLY A 204 19.43 3.52 -6.55
CA GLY A 204 18.72 3.99 -7.73
C GLY A 204 17.20 3.78 -7.65
N LEU A 205 16.75 2.61 -7.20
CA LEU A 205 15.33 2.32 -6.99
C LEU A 205 14.72 3.19 -5.88
N ILE A 206 15.44 3.43 -4.79
CA ILE A 206 15.02 4.35 -3.71
C ILE A 206 14.85 5.78 -4.26
N VAL A 207 15.78 6.25 -5.11
CA VAL A 207 15.69 7.56 -5.75
C VAL A 207 14.47 7.62 -6.69
N ILE A 208 14.21 6.58 -7.47
CA ILE A 208 13.00 6.51 -8.32
C ILE A 208 11.74 6.60 -7.46
N PHE A 209 11.69 5.93 -6.31
CA PHE A 209 10.57 6.03 -5.39
C PHE A 209 10.45 7.44 -4.79
N GLY A 210 11.55 8.09 -4.42
CA GLY A 210 11.55 9.49 -3.98
C GLY A 210 11.00 10.45 -5.05
N LEU A 211 11.36 10.23 -6.32
CA LEU A 211 10.81 10.97 -7.46
C LEU A 211 9.31 10.69 -7.65
N TYR A 212 8.88 9.45 -7.46
CA TYR A 212 7.48 9.06 -7.45
C TYR A 212 6.71 9.84 -6.39
N LEU A 213 7.18 9.85 -5.14
CA LEU A 213 6.55 10.60 -4.04
C LEU A 213 6.49 12.10 -4.32
N TRP A 214 7.57 12.68 -4.83
CA TRP A 214 7.62 14.09 -5.21
C TRP A 214 6.61 14.43 -6.33
N ARG A 215 6.40 13.53 -7.29
CA ARG A 215 5.42 13.68 -8.37
C ARG A 215 3.99 13.49 -7.87
N ALA A 216 3.72 12.41 -7.14
CA ALA A 216 2.43 12.11 -6.54
C ALA A 216 1.93 13.27 -5.69
N GLY A 217 2.85 13.90 -4.94
CA GLY A 217 2.47 15.01 -4.10
C GLY A 217 2.16 16.33 -4.80
N GLN A 218 2.63 16.54 -6.03
CA GLN A 218 2.26 17.73 -6.81
C GLN A 218 0.84 17.64 -7.40
N GLY A 219 0.26 16.43 -7.47
CA GLY A 219 -1.09 16.19 -7.99
C GLY A 219 -2.16 16.06 -6.92
N ALA A 220 -1.82 16.16 -5.64
CA ALA A 220 -2.77 16.03 -4.55
C ALA A 220 -3.65 17.30 -4.47
N ASP A 221 -4.82 17.25 -5.09
CA ASP A 221 -5.86 18.25 -4.84
C ASP A 221 -6.37 18.09 -3.40
N ASN A 222 -6.60 19.21 -2.71
CA ASN A 222 -7.27 19.23 -1.40
C ASN A 222 -8.78 18.97 -1.58
N SER A 223 -9.15 17.90 -2.29
CA SER A 223 -10.53 17.43 -2.32
C SER A 223 -10.93 16.98 -0.92
N ASP A 224 -12.20 17.16 -0.55
CA ASP A 224 -12.70 16.66 0.73
C ASP A 224 -12.56 15.14 0.77
N GLU A 225 -11.50 14.62 1.42
CA GLU A 225 -11.32 13.19 1.57
C GLU A 225 -12.45 12.61 2.42
N GLU A 226 -13.13 11.59 1.89
CA GLU A 226 -14.16 10.89 2.62
C GLU A 226 -13.51 9.86 3.55
N PHE A 227 -13.35 10.24 4.81
CA PHE A 227 -12.85 9.33 5.86
C PHE A 227 -13.92 8.33 6.26
N VAL A 228 -13.53 7.07 6.47
CA VAL A 228 -14.49 6.04 6.87
C VAL A 228 -14.02 5.23 8.07
N GLY A 229 -14.97 4.62 8.77
CA GLY A 229 -14.65 3.64 9.82
C GLY A 229 -13.96 4.27 11.03
N ALA A 230 -12.74 3.83 11.34
CA ALA A 230 -12.01 4.32 12.51
C ALA A 230 -11.35 5.67 12.24
N ALA A 231 -10.88 5.90 11.01
CA ALA A 231 -10.31 7.18 10.61
C ALA A 231 -11.35 8.31 10.74
N ALA A 232 -12.60 8.08 10.32
CA ALA A 232 -13.70 9.04 10.50
C ALA A 232 -13.91 9.44 11.98
N LEU A 233 -13.87 8.46 12.90
CA LEU A 233 -13.99 8.72 14.33
C LEU A 233 -12.82 9.57 14.84
N ILE A 234 -11.61 9.30 14.35
CA ILE A 234 -10.42 10.08 14.70
C ILE A 234 -10.52 11.51 14.16
N VAL A 235 -10.94 11.67 12.91
CA VAL A 235 -11.09 12.97 12.23
C VAL A 235 -12.12 13.86 12.90
N SER A 236 -13.20 13.28 13.44
CA SER A 236 -14.26 14.01 14.17
C SER A 236 -13.79 14.65 15.48
N MET A 237 -12.63 14.27 16.01
CA MET A 237 -12.11 14.81 17.27
C MET A 237 -11.51 16.23 17.10
N PRO A 238 -11.46 17.04 18.19
CA PRO A 238 -10.74 18.30 18.19
C PRO A 238 -9.27 18.12 17.79
N THR A 239 -8.71 19.06 17.03
CA THR A 239 -7.39 18.95 16.40
C THR A 239 -6.27 18.49 17.32
N ARG A 240 -6.22 18.99 18.57
CA ARG A 240 -5.20 18.57 19.55
C ARG A 240 -5.35 17.10 19.94
N ALA A 241 -6.57 16.67 20.29
CA ALA A 241 -6.86 15.30 20.67
C ALA A 241 -6.63 14.34 19.50
N ARG A 242 -7.05 14.73 18.30
CA ARG A 242 -6.80 13.99 17.05
C ARG A 242 -5.32 13.74 16.83
N ARG A 243 -4.50 14.79 16.81
CA ARG A 243 -3.05 14.68 16.58
C ARG A 243 -2.35 13.83 17.64
N ILE A 244 -2.70 14.01 18.92
CA ILE A 244 -2.15 13.19 20.01
C ILE A 244 -2.52 11.71 19.80
N THR A 245 -3.78 11.43 19.44
CA THR A 245 -4.25 10.06 19.20
C THR A 245 -3.51 9.42 18.02
N VAL A 246 -3.42 10.14 16.89
CA VAL A 246 -2.71 9.68 15.69
C VAL A 246 -1.23 9.40 16.00
N VAL A 247 -0.53 10.33 16.65
CA VAL A 247 0.89 10.16 17.02
C VAL A 247 1.08 8.99 18.00
N ALA A 248 0.21 8.86 19.01
CA ALA A 248 0.27 7.74 19.95
C ALA A 248 0.05 6.40 19.23
N MET A 249 -0.92 6.33 18.33
CA MET A 249 -1.18 5.12 17.53
C MET A 249 0.02 4.78 16.63
N PHE A 250 0.67 5.78 15.99
CA PHE A 250 1.89 5.55 15.22
C PHE A 250 3.01 4.96 16.07
N ILE A 251 3.33 5.60 17.21
CA ILE A 251 4.42 5.17 18.10
C ILE A 251 4.16 3.76 18.64
N VAL A 252 2.95 3.50 19.15
CA VAL A 252 2.58 2.20 19.72
C VAL A 252 2.60 1.11 18.65
N SER A 253 2.05 1.38 17.46
CA SER A 253 2.04 0.40 16.38
C SER A 253 3.45 0.09 15.88
N ALA A 254 4.29 1.11 15.68
CA ALA A 254 5.67 0.94 15.28
C ALA A 254 6.47 0.16 16.34
N ALA A 255 6.28 0.46 17.63
CA ALA A 255 6.93 -0.28 18.71
C ALA A 255 6.53 -1.76 18.72
N ILE A 256 5.23 -2.07 18.56
CA ILE A 256 4.75 -3.46 18.49
C ILE A 256 5.35 -4.17 17.26
N ILE A 257 5.31 -3.55 16.08
CA ILE A 257 5.85 -4.13 14.85
C ILE A 257 7.35 -4.42 15.00
N LEU A 258 8.14 -3.43 15.42
CA LEU A 258 9.59 -3.58 15.53
C LEU A 258 10.01 -4.60 16.60
N THR A 259 9.27 -4.70 17.70
CA THR A 259 9.56 -5.70 18.74
C THR A 259 9.09 -7.11 18.38
N SER A 260 8.16 -7.24 17.43
CA SER A 260 7.56 -8.52 17.00
C SER A 260 8.16 -9.07 15.69
N ALA A 261 8.73 -8.23 14.83
CA ALA A 261 9.17 -8.63 13.48
C ALA A 261 10.26 -9.71 13.50
N GLU A 262 11.32 -9.53 14.31
CA GLU A 262 12.39 -10.54 14.45
C GLU A 262 11.85 -11.87 15.02
N PRO A 263 11.15 -11.90 16.19
CA PRO A 263 10.58 -13.13 16.70
C PRO A 263 9.60 -13.80 15.73
N PHE A 264 8.79 -13.02 15.01
CA PHE A 264 7.89 -13.54 13.99
C PHE A 264 8.65 -14.22 12.84
N ALA A 265 9.70 -13.56 12.34
CA ALA A 265 10.54 -14.07 11.26
C ALA A 265 11.25 -15.38 11.66
N GLU A 266 11.88 -15.41 12.83
CA GLU A 266 12.52 -16.62 13.35
C GLU A 266 11.52 -17.76 13.57
N ALA A 267 10.38 -17.45 14.20
CA ALA A 267 9.33 -18.43 14.47
C ALA A 267 8.74 -19.00 13.17
N LEU A 268 8.67 -18.21 12.09
CA LEU A 268 8.21 -18.67 10.78
C LEU A 268 9.18 -19.72 10.20
N VAL A 269 10.49 -19.45 10.24
CA VAL A 269 11.52 -20.37 9.76
C VAL A 269 11.55 -21.64 10.61
N ALA A 270 11.54 -21.49 11.94
CA ALA A 270 11.56 -22.61 12.88
C ALA A 270 10.27 -23.46 12.80
N SER A 271 9.11 -22.84 12.60
CA SER A 271 7.84 -23.55 12.41
C SER A 271 7.87 -24.46 11.20
N GLY A 272 8.47 -24.03 10.09
CA GLY A 272 8.67 -24.86 8.90
C GLY A 272 9.36 -26.19 9.23
N SER A 273 10.49 -26.10 9.94
CA SER A 273 11.24 -27.27 10.41
C SER A 273 10.41 -28.19 11.31
N THR A 274 9.61 -27.63 12.23
CA THR A 274 8.79 -28.45 13.14
C THR A 274 7.58 -29.11 12.48
N LEU A 275 6.99 -28.46 11.47
CA LEU A 275 5.79 -28.92 10.77
C LEU A 275 6.12 -29.78 9.54
N GLY A 276 7.40 -29.89 9.16
CA GLY A 276 7.83 -30.54 7.92
C GLY A 276 7.41 -29.78 6.67
N ILE A 277 7.26 -28.44 6.77
CA ILE A 277 6.91 -27.55 5.66
C ILE A 277 8.17 -26.76 5.28
N ASP A 278 8.43 -26.58 3.97
CA ASP A 278 9.55 -25.78 3.49
C ASP A 278 9.49 -24.36 4.08
N SER A 279 10.49 -23.96 4.86
CA SER A 279 10.57 -22.62 5.45
C SER A 279 10.58 -21.53 4.38
N TYR A 280 11.14 -21.81 3.19
CA TYR A 280 11.08 -20.89 2.06
C TYR A 280 9.63 -20.61 1.66
N PHE A 281 8.77 -21.64 1.63
CA PHE A 281 7.35 -21.50 1.31
C PHE A 281 6.61 -20.65 2.35
N LEU A 282 6.88 -20.86 3.64
CA LEU A 282 6.28 -20.07 4.71
C LEU A 282 6.71 -18.61 4.64
N VAL A 283 8.01 -18.36 4.43
CA VAL A 283 8.56 -17.01 4.27
C VAL A 283 7.99 -16.31 3.03
N GLN A 284 7.84 -17.03 1.93
CA GLN A 284 7.34 -16.46 0.68
C GLN A 284 5.84 -16.15 0.72
N TRP A 285 5.02 -16.94 1.43
CA TRP A 285 3.57 -16.83 1.33
C TRP A 285 2.88 -16.45 2.63
N LEU A 286 3.31 -17.00 3.77
CA LEU A 286 2.65 -16.77 5.04
C LEU A 286 3.08 -15.44 5.68
N ALA A 287 4.37 -15.08 5.60
CA ALA A 287 4.82 -13.77 6.08
C ALA A 287 4.11 -12.62 5.37
N PRO A 288 4.16 -12.52 4.02
CA PRO A 288 3.45 -11.47 3.28
C PRO A 288 1.95 -11.49 3.50
N LEU A 289 1.34 -12.68 3.60
CA LEU A 289 -0.09 -12.76 3.89
C LEU A 289 -0.43 -12.12 5.24
N ALA A 290 0.40 -12.32 6.26
CA ALA A 290 0.18 -11.71 7.57
C ALA A 290 0.44 -10.19 7.56
N SER A 291 1.56 -9.75 7.00
CA SER A 291 1.96 -8.33 6.94
C SER A 291 1.05 -7.48 6.04
N GLU A 292 0.55 -8.03 4.93
CA GLU A 292 -0.27 -7.32 3.93
C GLU A 292 -1.79 -7.48 4.15
N SER A 293 -2.22 -8.41 5.01
CA SER A 293 -3.65 -8.64 5.31
C SER A 293 -4.43 -7.37 5.63
N PRO A 294 -3.94 -6.44 6.48
CA PRO A 294 -4.63 -5.19 6.77
C PRO A 294 -4.86 -4.33 5.52
N GLU A 295 -3.88 -4.23 4.63
CA GLU A 295 -4.02 -3.50 3.36
C GLU A 295 -5.11 -4.15 2.48
N PHE A 296 -5.06 -5.48 2.32
CA PHE A 296 -6.07 -6.21 1.53
C PHE A 296 -7.48 -6.06 2.10
N ILE A 297 -7.64 -6.11 3.43
CA ILE A 297 -8.93 -5.95 4.09
C ILE A 297 -9.49 -4.55 3.88
N ILE A 298 -8.65 -3.51 4.00
CA ILE A 298 -9.07 -2.12 3.80
C ILE A 298 -9.47 -1.90 2.33
N ALA A 299 -8.68 -2.37 1.38
CA ALA A 299 -8.99 -2.27 -0.05
C ALA A 299 -10.30 -3.02 -0.40
N ALA A 300 -10.50 -4.23 0.16
CA ALA A 300 -11.74 -4.98 -0.01
C ALA A 300 -12.95 -4.23 0.59
N MET A 301 -12.79 -3.59 1.75
CA MET A 301 -13.84 -2.76 2.38
C MET A 301 -14.20 -1.53 1.53
N PHE A 302 -13.23 -0.91 0.85
CA PHE A 302 -13.49 0.17 -0.11
C PHE A 302 -14.24 -0.35 -1.33
N ALA A 303 -13.81 -1.47 -1.91
CA ALA A 303 -14.52 -2.10 -3.02
C ALA A 303 -15.97 -2.50 -2.67
N LEU A 304 -16.21 -3.02 -1.45
CA LEU A 304 -17.55 -3.35 -0.94
C LEU A 304 -18.49 -2.14 -0.86
N ARG A 305 -17.93 -0.94 -0.73
CA ARG A 305 -18.67 0.33 -0.69
C ARG A 305 -18.84 0.99 -2.06
N GLY A 306 -18.39 0.35 -3.13
CA GLY A 306 -18.42 0.91 -4.48
C GLY A 306 -17.21 1.79 -4.82
N LEU A 307 -16.24 1.93 -3.91
CA LEU A 307 -15.00 2.69 -4.12
C LEU A 307 -13.90 1.82 -4.76
N GLY A 308 -14.27 0.98 -5.73
CA GLY A 308 -13.35 0.01 -6.33
C GLY A 308 -12.15 0.65 -7.05
N GLY A 309 -12.37 1.77 -7.74
CA GLY A 309 -11.31 2.50 -8.44
C GLY A 309 -10.24 3.02 -7.47
N ALA A 310 -10.67 3.62 -6.35
CA ALA A 310 -9.79 4.07 -5.28
C ALA A 310 -9.05 2.89 -4.63
N ALA A 311 -9.76 1.79 -4.35
CA ALA A 311 -9.17 0.58 -3.77
C ALA A 311 -8.06 -0.03 -4.65
N ILE A 312 -8.23 -0.03 -5.98
CA ILE A 312 -7.15 -0.48 -6.86
C ILE A 312 -6.04 0.55 -6.99
N ALA A 313 -6.35 1.85 -7.03
CA ALA A 313 -5.33 2.89 -7.05
C ALA A 313 -4.37 2.76 -5.84
N THR A 314 -4.91 2.50 -4.63
CA THR A 314 -4.08 2.27 -3.44
C THR A 314 -3.19 1.03 -3.60
N LEU A 315 -3.71 -0.09 -4.12
CA LEU A 315 -2.90 -1.30 -4.35
C LEU A 315 -1.87 -1.13 -5.49
N ILE A 316 -2.13 -0.27 -6.49
CA ILE A 316 -1.12 0.07 -7.51
C ILE A 316 -0.01 0.91 -6.89
N ALA A 317 -0.34 1.90 -6.06
CA ALA A 317 0.65 2.71 -5.34
C ALA A 317 1.50 1.84 -4.39
N SER A 318 0.89 0.91 -3.66
CA SER A 318 1.60 -0.09 -2.84
C SER A 318 2.53 -0.95 -3.69
N LYS A 319 2.10 -1.39 -4.88
CA LYS A 319 2.95 -2.13 -5.82
C LYS A 319 4.14 -1.31 -6.30
N VAL A 320 3.96 -0.03 -6.60
CA VAL A 320 5.08 0.88 -6.96
C VAL A 320 6.07 0.94 -5.80
N ASN A 321 5.59 1.08 -4.56
CA ASN A 321 6.43 1.11 -3.37
C ASN A 321 7.23 -0.19 -3.16
N GLN A 322 6.54 -1.34 -3.16
CA GLN A 322 7.15 -2.65 -2.98
C GLN A 322 8.11 -3.03 -4.12
N TRP A 323 7.87 -2.58 -5.34
CA TRP A 323 8.73 -2.88 -6.50
C TRP A 323 9.85 -1.84 -6.71
N SER A 324 9.95 -0.84 -5.83
CA SER A 324 11.03 0.16 -5.84
C SER A 324 11.74 0.25 -4.50
N LEU A 325 11.14 0.89 -3.50
CA LEU A 325 11.74 1.13 -2.20
C LEU A 325 12.07 -0.16 -1.47
N LEU A 326 11.15 -1.14 -1.43
CA LEU A 326 11.40 -2.41 -0.74
C LEU A 326 12.59 -3.16 -1.37
N VAL A 327 12.54 -3.43 -2.68
CA VAL A 327 13.67 -4.02 -3.44
C VAL A 327 14.95 -3.23 -3.23
N GLY A 328 14.88 -1.90 -3.32
CA GLY A 328 16.04 -1.03 -3.23
C GLY A 328 16.67 -0.99 -1.84
N SER A 329 15.87 -1.24 -0.81
CA SER A 329 16.31 -1.28 0.58
C SER A 329 16.95 -2.61 1.00
N LEU A 330 16.72 -3.71 0.27
CA LEU A 330 17.34 -5.01 0.54
C LEU A 330 18.88 -4.99 0.52
N PRO A 331 19.57 -4.52 -0.54
CA PRO A 331 21.03 -4.49 -0.55
C PRO A 331 21.59 -3.47 0.46
N VAL A 332 20.82 -2.43 0.80
CA VAL A 332 21.21 -1.47 1.86
C VAL A 332 21.21 -2.16 3.22
N ALA A 333 20.16 -2.89 3.56
CA ALA A 333 20.07 -3.64 4.81
C ALA A 333 21.14 -4.72 4.89
N HIS A 334 21.36 -5.48 3.80
CA HIS A 334 22.43 -6.47 3.71
C HIS A 334 23.81 -5.88 4.00
N PHE A 335 24.14 -4.77 3.35
CA PHE A 335 25.40 -4.05 3.59
C PHE A 335 25.53 -3.57 5.04
N LEU A 336 24.47 -2.98 5.61
CA LEU A 336 24.45 -2.54 7.01
C LEU A 336 24.55 -3.71 8.00
N GLY A 337 24.13 -4.91 7.59
CA GLY A 337 24.24 -6.16 8.33
C GLY A 337 25.62 -6.80 8.31
N GLY A 338 26.61 -6.19 7.63
CA GLY A 338 27.96 -6.70 7.48
C GLY A 338 28.25 -7.40 6.15
N GLY A 339 27.27 -7.41 5.23
CA GLY A 339 27.41 -7.99 3.91
C GLY A 339 28.18 -7.10 2.93
N ASP A 340 28.44 -7.61 1.72
CA ASP A 340 29.08 -6.85 0.66
C ASP A 340 28.09 -5.85 0.03
N THR A 341 28.57 -5.01 -0.88
CA THR A 341 27.79 -4.08 -1.70
C THR A 341 26.92 -4.76 -2.76
N MET A 342 26.93 -6.09 -2.83
CA MET A 342 26.07 -6.89 -3.69
C MET A 342 25.28 -7.86 -2.83
N LEU A 343 23.96 -7.86 -2.99
CA LEU A 343 23.12 -8.93 -2.46
C LEU A 343 23.05 -10.05 -3.51
N PRO A 344 23.78 -11.17 -3.36
CA PRO A 344 23.78 -12.22 -4.36
C PRO A 344 22.41 -12.92 -4.41
N LEU A 345 22.09 -13.50 -5.57
CA LEU A 345 20.90 -14.33 -5.75
C LEU A 345 21.34 -15.71 -6.25
N ASP A 346 20.81 -16.77 -5.65
CA ASP A 346 20.96 -18.12 -6.15
C ASP A 346 20.05 -18.38 -7.37
N ALA A 347 20.17 -19.57 -7.96
CA ALA A 347 19.37 -19.95 -9.11
C ALA A 347 17.85 -19.88 -8.82
N ARG A 348 17.41 -20.34 -7.65
CA ARG A 348 16.00 -20.33 -7.24
C ARG A 348 15.46 -18.90 -7.18
N GLN A 349 16.19 -17.99 -6.57
CA GLN A 349 15.83 -16.59 -6.42
C GLN A 349 15.82 -15.88 -7.77
N VAL A 350 16.77 -16.16 -8.67
CA VAL A 350 16.76 -15.64 -10.04
C VAL A 350 15.48 -16.07 -10.78
N GLU A 351 15.06 -17.33 -10.63
CA GLU A 351 13.78 -17.82 -11.17
C GLU A 351 12.58 -17.06 -10.57
N GLU A 352 12.53 -16.91 -9.23
CA GLU A 352 11.43 -16.21 -8.56
C GLU A 352 11.36 -14.72 -8.96
N PHE A 353 12.50 -14.05 -9.09
CA PHE A 353 12.56 -12.66 -9.57
C PHE A 353 12.10 -12.56 -11.03
N THR A 354 12.49 -13.51 -11.88
CA THR A 354 12.03 -13.57 -13.28
C THR A 354 10.51 -13.73 -13.34
N LEU A 355 9.95 -14.66 -12.57
CA LEU A 355 8.51 -14.88 -12.50
C LEU A 355 7.78 -13.65 -11.95
N THR A 356 8.34 -12.98 -10.96
CA THR A 356 7.74 -11.76 -10.39
C THR A 356 7.79 -10.58 -11.35
N ALA A 357 8.90 -10.40 -12.08
CA ALA A 357 9.06 -9.34 -13.08
C ALA A 357 8.10 -9.55 -14.27
N THR A 358 7.99 -10.78 -14.77
CA THR A 358 7.05 -11.12 -15.86
C THR A 358 5.59 -10.97 -15.44
N GLN A 359 5.23 -11.34 -14.20
CA GLN A 359 3.89 -11.09 -13.67
C GLN A 359 3.60 -9.59 -13.53
N THR A 360 4.59 -8.79 -13.14
CA THR A 360 4.45 -7.33 -13.03
C THR A 360 4.21 -6.69 -14.41
N ILE A 361 4.93 -7.11 -15.45
CA ILE A 361 4.65 -6.67 -16.83
C ILE A 361 3.22 -7.06 -17.24
N LEU A 362 2.78 -8.29 -16.97
CA LEU A 362 1.43 -8.73 -17.29
C LEU A 362 0.37 -7.86 -16.59
N GLY A 363 0.52 -7.61 -15.28
CA GLY A 363 -0.39 -6.75 -14.52
C GLY A 363 -0.47 -5.35 -15.10
N VAL A 364 0.67 -4.73 -15.42
CA VAL A 364 0.76 -3.42 -16.08
C VAL A 364 0.06 -3.42 -17.43
N ALA A 365 0.30 -4.44 -18.27
CA ALA A 365 -0.30 -4.54 -19.60
C ALA A 365 -1.84 -4.63 -19.55
N ILE A 366 -2.39 -5.31 -18.53
CA ILE A 366 -3.83 -5.43 -18.30
C ILE A 366 -4.46 -4.07 -17.97
N ILE A 367 -3.83 -3.28 -17.10
CA ILE A 367 -4.40 -2.01 -16.62
C ILE A 367 -4.00 -0.78 -17.46
N LEU A 368 -3.19 -0.97 -18.51
CA LEU A 368 -2.65 0.11 -19.35
C LEU A 368 -3.74 1.01 -19.95
N ALA A 369 -4.89 0.44 -20.30
CA ALA A 369 -6.04 1.15 -20.84
C ALA A 369 -6.96 1.77 -19.76
N LEU A 370 -6.52 1.82 -18.50
CA LEU A 370 -7.29 2.30 -17.34
C LEU A 370 -8.63 1.56 -17.13
N ARG A 371 -8.69 0.29 -17.56
CA ARG A 371 -9.88 -0.56 -17.44
C ARG A 371 -9.50 -1.97 -17.03
N PHE A 372 -9.89 -2.37 -15.83
CA PHE A 372 -9.61 -3.70 -15.30
C PHE A 372 -10.84 -4.61 -15.43
N HIS A 373 -10.80 -5.49 -16.42
CA HIS A 373 -11.88 -6.42 -16.72
C HIS A 373 -11.88 -7.65 -15.78
N TRP A 374 -13.04 -8.28 -15.62
CA TRP A 374 -13.20 -9.50 -14.82
C TRP A 374 -12.33 -10.68 -15.32
N ILE A 375 -12.27 -10.90 -16.63
CA ILE A 375 -11.55 -12.05 -17.22
C ILE A 375 -10.04 -11.97 -16.90
N PRO A 376 -9.33 -10.84 -17.18
CA PRO A 376 -7.96 -10.66 -16.74
C PRO A 376 -7.74 -10.81 -15.23
N ALA A 377 -8.69 -10.34 -14.39
CA ALA A 377 -8.58 -10.47 -12.94
C ALA A 377 -8.60 -11.95 -12.51
N VAL A 378 -9.57 -12.73 -13.01
CA VAL A 378 -9.62 -14.18 -12.76
C VAL A 378 -8.40 -14.89 -13.36
N GLY A 379 -7.94 -14.48 -14.54
CA GLY A 379 -6.74 -15.02 -15.18
C GLY A 379 -5.47 -14.81 -14.33
N LEU A 380 -5.29 -13.63 -13.76
CA LEU A 380 -4.19 -13.33 -12.83
C LEU A 380 -4.28 -14.19 -11.57
N ALA A 381 -5.47 -14.31 -10.96
CA ALA A 381 -5.69 -15.16 -9.80
C ALA A 381 -5.45 -16.65 -10.09
N ALA A 382 -5.83 -17.12 -11.29
CA ALA A 382 -5.60 -18.49 -11.71
C ALA A 382 -4.11 -18.76 -11.94
N LEU A 383 -3.39 -17.88 -12.63
CA LEU A 383 -1.93 -18.00 -12.81
C LEU A 383 -1.19 -17.99 -11.48
N PHE A 384 -1.61 -17.10 -10.56
CA PHE A 384 -1.10 -17.05 -9.19
C PHE A 384 -1.39 -18.34 -8.43
N GLY A 385 -2.61 -18.88 -8.52
CA GLY A 385 -2.99 -20.14 -7.86
C GLY A 385 -2.25 -21.36 -8.40
N ILE A 386 -2.04 -21.43 -9.72
CA ILE A 386 -1.31 -22.52 -10.38
C ILE A 386 0.13 -22.59 -9.87
N GLN A 387 0.77 -21.45 -9.59
CA GLN A 387 2.18 -21.43 -9.18
C GLN A 387 2.45 -22.21 -7.88
N PHE A 388 1.46 -22.35 -6.98
CA PHE A 388 1.61 -23.11 -5.74
C PHE A 388 1.81 -24.61 -5.99
N PHE A 389 1.35 -25.10 -7.14
CA PHE A 389 1.50 -26.49 -7.56
C PHE A 389 2.71 -26.70 -8.48
N VAL A 390 3.36 -25.62 -8.90
CA VAL A 390 4.50 -25.62 -9.83
C VAL A 390 5.77 -25.32 -9.04
N THR A 391 6.37 -26.37 -8.47
CA THR A 391 7.51 -26.24 -7.56
C THR A 391 8.86 -26.31 -8.28
N ASP A 392 8.90 -26.85 -9.50
CA ASP A 392 10.14 -27.06 -10.26
C ASP A 392 10.56 -25.83 -11.10
N THR A 393 11.86 -25.74 -11.37
CA THR A 393 12.48 -24.67 -12.17
C THR A 393 11.84 -24.51 -13.56
N THR A 394 11.64 -25.62 -14.27
CA THR A 394 11.10 -25.59 -15.64
C THR A 394 9.70 -24.99 -15.64
N GLY A 395 8.86 -25.42 -14.70
CA GLY A 395 7.51 -24.90 -14.52
C GLY A 395 7.47 -23.40 -14.24
N ARG A 396 8.37 -22.86 -13.40
CA ARG A 396 8.45 -21.42 -13.15
C ARG A 396 8.81 -20.61 -14.39
N TYR A 397 9.73 -21.11 -15.21
CA TYR A 397 10.06 -20.48 -16.49
C TYR A 397 8.91 -20.59 -17.51
N VAL A 398 8.18 -21.71 -17.54
CA VAL A 398 6.98 -21.86 -18.38
C VAL A 398 5.90 -20.86 -17.97
N LEU A 399 5.65 -20.69 -16.66
CA LEU A 399 4.71 -19.69 -16.16
C LEU A 399 5.17 -18.26 -16.53
N SER A 400 6.47 -17.97 -16.39
CA SER A 400 7.06 -16.68 -16.80
C SER A 400 6.85 -16.43 -18.29
N ALA A 401 7.07 -17.43 -19.14
CA ALA A 401 6.87 -17.34 -20.58
C ALA A 401 5.39 -17.11 -20.94
N ILE A 402 4.47 -17.82 -20.29
CA ILE A 402 3.01 -17.62 -20.47
C ILE A 402 2.65 -16.18 -20.11
N GLN A 403 3.14 -15.65 -18.99
CA GLN A 403 2.89 -14.28 -18.56
C GLN A 403 3.42 -13.25 -19.57
N VAL A 404 4.61 -13.48 -20.14
CA VAL A 404 5.18 -12.62 -21.19
C VAL A 404 4.33 -12.65 -22.46
N VAL A 405 3.92 -13.83 -22.93
CA VAL A 405 3.07 -13.96 -24.13
C VAL A 405 1.74 -13.21 -23.93
N LEU A 406 1.08 -13.42 -22.79
CA LEU A 406 -0.15 -12.72 -22.45
C LEU A 406 0.08 -11.21 -22.36
N ALA A 407 1.19 -10.78 -21.75
CA ALA A 407 1.54 -9.37 -21.65
C ALA A 407 1.74 -8.74 -23.03
N ILE A 408 2.44 -9.40 -23.95
CA ILE A 408 2.62 -8.94 -25.33
C ILE A 408 1.27 -8.79 -26.03
N ILE A 409 0.36 -9.74 -25.86
CA ILE A 409 -1.00 -9.64 -26.42
C ILE A 409 -1.71 -8.38 -25.89
N PHE A 410 -1.72 -8.16 -24.57
CA PHE A 410 -2.32 -6.97 -23.99
C PHE A 410 -1.65 -5.67 -24.44
N LEU A 411 -0.31 -5.65 -24.55
CA LEU A 411 0.43 -4.48 -25.05
C LEU A 411 0.08 -4.16 -26.52
N ILE A 412 -0.11 -5.17 -27.37
CA ILE A 412 -0.55 -4.96 -28.77
C ILE A 412 -1.98 -4.41 -28.82
N LEU A 413 -2.88 -4.95 -27.98
CA LEU A 413 -4.26 -4.50 -27.87
C LEU A 413 -4.34 -3.04 -27.36
N HIS A 414 -3.53 -2.71 -26.36
CA HIS A 414 -3.49 -1.39 -25.71
C HIS A 414 -2.36 -0.48 -26.23
N ARG A 415 -1.83 -0.72 -27.44
CA ARG A 415 -0.65 -0.01 -27.97
C ARG A 415 -0.77 1.50 -27.99
N LYS A 416 -1.99 2.03 -28.11
CA LYS A 416 -2.29 3.47 -28.11
C LYS A 416 -2.08 4.12 -26.73
N ASP A 417 -2.15 3.32 -25.65
CA ASP A 417 -1.99 3.78 -24.28
C ASP A 417 -0.55 3.66 -23.75
N ILE A 418 0.35 2.99 -24.48
CA ILE A 418 1.77 2.82 -24.08
C ILE A 418 2.45 4.18 -23.91
N ILE A 419 2.49 4.99 -24.98
CA ILE A 419 3.20 6.27 -24.98
C ILE A 419 2.58 7.26 -23.97
N PRO A 420 1.24 7.45 -23.90
CA PRO A 420 0.64 8.30 -22.88
C PRO A 420 1.01 7.89 -21.45
N THR A 421 1.08 6.58 -21.18
CA THR A 421 1.38 6.06 -19.85
C THR A 421 2.85 6.22 -19.49
N LEU A 422 3.77 5.94 -20.42
CA LEU A 422 5.21 6.21 -20.23
C LEU A 422 5.53 7.70 -20.08
N ALA A 423 4.76 8.57 -20.74
CA ALA A 423 4.93 10.01 -20.63
C ALA A 423 4.30 10.60 -19.37
N ALA A 424 3.32 9.92 -18.75
CA ALA A 424 2.57 10.44 -17.61
C ALA A 424 3.45 10.82 -16.41
N PRO A 425 4.45 10.01 -15.99
CA PRO A 425 5.38 10.41 -14.94
C PRO A 425 6.09 11.74 -15.21
N PHE A 426 6.30 12.12 -16.46
CA PHE A 426 7.10 13.30 -16.84
C PHE A 426 6.24 14.52 -17.21
N ARG A 427 4.92 14.37 -17.33
CA ARG A 427 3.99 15.47 -17.63
C ARG A 427 3.49 16.12 -16.34
N ARG A 428 3.21 17.43 -16.38
CA ARG A 428 2.57 18.14 -15.25
C ARG A 428 1.09 17.79 -15.19
N THR A 429 0.56 17.56 -13.98
CA THR A 429 -0.82 17.13 -13.69
C THR A 429 -1.88 18.00 -14.38
N THR A 430 -1.64 19.30 -14.52
CA THR A 430 -2.53 20.27 -15.21
C THR A 430 -2.76 19.95 -16.70
N GLN A 431 -1.84 19.24 -17.36
CA GLN A 431 -1.99 18.83 -18.76
C GLN A 431 -2.73 17.50 -18.93
N LEU A 432 -2.82 16.68 -17.87
CA LEU A 432 -3.51 15.38 -17.90
C LEU A 432 -5.03 15.54 -17.78
N THR A 433 -5.51 16.48 -16.94
CA THR A 433 -6.93 16.82 -16.82
C THR A 433 -7.47 17.47 -18.09
N ALA A 434 -6.73 18.37 -18.73
CA ALA A 434 -7.12 18.98 -20.01
C ALA A 434 -7.20 17.95 -21.15
N ALA A 435 -6.22 17.05 -21.25
CA ALA A 435 -6.20 16.00 -22.27
C ALA A 435 -7.23 14.87 -22.02
N ALA A 436 -7.62 14.64 -20.76
CA ALA A 436 -8.71 13.72 -20.43
C ALA A 436 -10.07 14.34 -20.76
N ALA A 437 -10.27 15.63 -20.48
CA ALA A 437 -11.48 16.37 -20.81
C ALA A 437 -11.74 16.42 -22.34
N GLU A 438 -10.69 16.59 -23.15
CA GLU A 438 -10.79 16.55 -24.62
C GLU A 438 -11.09 15.15 -25.20
N ARG A 439 -10.89 14.07 -24.44
CA ARG A 439 -11.12 12.68 -24.89
C ARG A 439 -12.47 12.11 -24.49
N THR A 440 -13.20 12.76 -23.59
CA THR A 440 -14.61 12.48 -23.34
C THR A 440 -15.43 13.00 -24.53
N ASP A 441 -16.10 12.09 -25.22
CA ASP A 441 -17.00 12.43 -26.32
C ASP A 441 -18.08 13.40 -25.80
N PRO A 442 -18.33 14.57 -26.41
CA PRO A 442 -19.34 15.53 -25.92
C PRO A 442 -20.74 14.92 -25.74
N ALA A 443 -21.02 13.77 -26.39
CA ALA A 443 -22.25 13.00 -26.19
C ALA A 443 -22.35 12.29 -24.82
N GLU A 444 -21.24 11.95 -24.15
CA GLU A 444 -21.26 11.36 -22.79
C GLU A 444 -21.36 12.44 -21.70
N ALA A 445 -20.93 13.68 -21.99
CA ALA A 445 -21.01 14.81 -21.06
C ALA A 445 -22.47 15.30 -20.87
N GLU A 446 -23.32 15.22 -21.90
CA GLU A 446 -24.74 15.59 -21.79
C GLU A 446 -25.58 14.57 -21.00
N ALA A 447 -25.12 13.32 -20.87
CA ALA A 447 -25.84 12.28 -20.12
C ALA A 447 -25.71 12.41 -18.59
N THR A 448 -24.77 13.22 -18.09
CA THR A 448 -24.57 13.44 -16.64
C THR A 448 -25.26 14.71 -16.11
N THR A 449 -25.83 15.54 -16.98
CA THR A 449 -26.68 16.67 -16.60
C THR A 449 -28.16 16.32 -16.77
N GLY A 450 -28.69 15.47 -15.88
CA GLY A 450 -30.13 15.33 -15.68
C GLY A 450 -30.76 16.61 -15.09
N PRO A 451 -32.06 16.88 -15.32
CA PRO A 451 -32.65 18.17 -15.04
C PRO A 451 -32.67 18.45 -13.54
N ARG A 452 -32.23 19.66 -13.15
CA ARG A 452 -32.48 20.20 -11.82
C ARG A 452 -34.00 20.25 -11.57
N ALA A 453 -34.46 19.51 -10.57
CA ALA A 453 -35.73 19.71 -9.89
C ALA A 453 -35.46 19.82 -8.39
#